data_AF-A0A832YYQ9-F1
#
_entry.id   AF-A0A832YYQ9-F1
#
_cell.length_a   1.000
_cell.length_b   1.000
_cell.length_c   1.000
_cell.angle_alpha   90.00
_cell.angle_beta   90.00
_cell.angle_gamma   90.00
#
_symmetry.space_group_name_H-M   'P 1'
#
loop_
_entity.id
_entity.type
_entity.pdbx_description
1 polymer ?
#
loop_
_entity_poly.entity_id
_entity_poly.type
_entity_poly.pdbx_seq_one_letter_code
_entity_poly.pdbx_strand_id
1 'polypeptide(L)' 'MVYTEYGTLFTAEQKVFEIAGMRIGGQPGENPAILIGSVFYRGDKALINPETGGIAGFSPG' A
#
# COMPACT_ATOMS: atom_id res chain seq x y z
N MET A 1 -12.42 12.22 18.51
CA MET A 1 -12.48 12.79 17.14
C MET A 1 -13.10 14.18 17.23
N VAL A 2 -12.71 15.09 16.34
CA VAL A 2 -13.27 16.44 16.21
C VAL A 2 -13.74 16.64 14.78
N TYR A 3 -14.97 17.14 14.61
CA TYR A 3 -15.50 17.50 13.30
C TYR A 3 -15.21 18.97 13.01
N THR A 4 -14.69 19.24 11.82
CA THR A 4 -14.38 20.58 11.31
C THR A 4 -15.08 20.78 9.96
N GLU A 5 -15.13 22.02 9.47
CA GLU A 5 -15.66 22.31 8.13
C GLU A 5 -14.85 21.64 7.00
N TYR A 6 -13.60 21.24 7.27
CA TYR A 6 -12.69 20.61 6.32
C TYR A 6 -12.56 19.08 6.48
N GLY A 7 -13.24 18.48 7.47
CA GLY A 7 -13.21 17.03 7.72
C GLY A 7 -13.12 16.63 9.19
N THR A 8 -12.82 15.34 9.43
CA THR A 8 -12.73 14.75 10.77
C THR A 8 -11.26 14.59 11.18
N LEU A 9 -10.90 15.06 12.37
CA LEU A 9 -9.57 14.88 12.97
C LEU A 9 -9.61 13.92 14.16
N PHE A 10 -8.56 13.12 14.33
CA PHE A 10 -8.41 12.26 15.50
C PHE A 10 -7.85 13.04 16.69
N THR A 11 -8.37 12.77 17.88
CA THR A 11 -7.88 13.38 19.14
C THR A 11 -6.66 12.65 19.71
N ALA A 12 -6.51 11.36 19.37
CA ALA A 12 -5.31 10.61 19.70
C ALA A 12 -4.17 10.99 18.75
N GLU A 13 -2.95 11.02 19.27
CA GLU A 13 -1.74 11.22 18.46
C GLU A 13 -1.63 10.10 17.41
N GLN A 14 -1.53 10.49 16.14
CA GLN A 14 -1.35 9.56 15.02
C GLN A 14 0.13 9.34 14.78
N LYS A 15 0.54 8.08 14.68
CA LYS A 15 1.93 7.73 14.34
C LYS A 15 2.16 7.88 12.84
N VAL A 16 3.37 8.28 12.48
CA VAL A 16 3.87 8.28 11.10
C VAL A 16 5.10 7.40 11.02
N PHE A 17 5.10 6.44 10.11
CA PHE A 17 6.24 5.59 9.81
C PHE A 17 6.83 5.97 8.46
N GLU A 18 8.15 5.95 8.34
CA GLU A 18 8.85 6.10 7.07
C GLU A 18 9.44 4.76 6.65
N ILE A 19 9.00 4.23 5.51
CA ILE A 19 9.42 2.94 4.97
C ILE A 19 9.78 3.14 3.51
N ALA A 20 11.03 2.88 3.14
CA ALA A 20 11.52 3.06 1.77
C ALA A 20 11.19 4.46 1.19
N GLY A 21 11.26 5.51 2.02
CA GLY A 21 10.92 6.89 1.65
C GLY A 21 9.42 7.21 1.58
N MET A 22 8.54 6.25 1.91
CA MET A 22 7.09 6.45 1.96
C MET A 22 6.65 6.72 3.40
N ARG A 23 5.87 7.79 3.61
CA ARG A 23 5.26 8.13 4.90
C ARG A 23 3.88 7.51 5.03
N ILE A 24 3.66 6.74 6.11
CA ILE A 24 2.43 5.98 6.36
C ILE A 24 1.85 6.41 7.70
N GLY A 25 0.58 6.83 7.72
CA GLY A 25 -0.14 7.29 8.90
C GLY A 25 -0.32 8.82 8.93
N GLY A 26 -0.55 9.38 10.12
CA GLY A 26 -0.84 10.80 10.34
C GLY A 26 -2.33 11.14 10.36
N GLN A 27 -2.66 12.42 10.49
CA GLN A 27 -4.05 12.90 10.42
C GLN A 27 -4.62 12.79 8.99
N PRO A 28 -5.96 12.73 8.84
CA PRO A 28 -6.58 12.84 7.52
C PRO A 28 -6.11 14.10 6.78
N GLY A 29 -5.56 13.92 5.58
CA GLY A 29 -5.02 15.01 4.75
C GLY A 29 -3.54 15.33 4.97
N GLU A 30 -2.88 14.77 5.99
CA GLU A 30 -1.45 15.01 6.27
C GLU A 30 -0.53 14.28 5.26
N ASN A 31 -0.84 13.02 4.98
CA ASN A 31 -0.12 12.19 4.00
C ASN A 31 -1.11 11.61 2.98
N PRO A 32 -0.70 11.41 1.72
CA PRO A 32 -1.56 10.76 0.73
C PRO A 32 -1.90 9.33 1.15
N ALA A 33 -3.05 8.82 0.69
CA ALA A 33 -3.41 7.43 0.90
C ALA A 33 -2.41 6.50 0.20
N ILE A 34 -1.95 5.48 0.92
CA ILE A 34 -1.09 4.43 0.36
C ILE A 34 -1.96 3.30 -0.18
N LEU A 35 -1.65 2.85 -1.40
CA LEU A 35 -2.28 1.69 -2.02
C LEU A 35 -1.31 0.52 -2.03
N ILE A 36 -1.75 -0.65 -1.55
CA ILE A 36 -0.96 -1.88 -1.52
C ILE A 36 -1.57 -2.86 -2.52
N GLY A 37 -0.97 -2.91 -3.71
CA GLY A 37 -1.34 -3.89 -4.73
C GLY A 37 -0.79 -5.27 -4.40
N SER A 38 -1.59 -6.31 -4.60
CA SER A 38 -1.13 -7.70 -4.55
C SER A 38 -0.71 -8.16 -5.96
N VAL A 39 0.42 -8.84 -6.06
CA VAL A 39 0.93 -9.47 -7.29
C VAL A 39 1.21 -10.95 -7.02
N PHE A 40 1.17 -11.80 -8.05
CA PHE A 40 1.39 -13.26 -7.96
C PHE A 40 0.36 -13.99 -7.08
N TYR A 41 -0.83 -13.43 -6.95
CA TYR A 41 -1.93 -14.11 -6.27
C TYR A 41 -2.47 -15.25 -7.13
N ARG A 42 -3.24 -16.15 -6.51
CA ARG A 42 -3.82 -17.29 -7.23
C ARG A 42 -4.72 -16.82 -8.37
N GLY A 43 -4.39 -17.19 -9.60
CA GLY A 43 -5.12 -16.78 -10.80
C GLY A 43 -4.65 -15.46 -11.42
N ASP A 44 -3.56 -14.88 -10.91
CA ASP A 44 -2.86 -13.78 -11.60
C ASP A 44 -2.35 -14.27 -12.96
N LYS A 45 -2.77 -13.59 -14.04
CA LYS A 45 -2.42 -13.96 -15.42
C LYS A 45 -0.94 -13.80 -15.72
N ALA A 46 -0.24 -12.97 -14.94
CA ALA A 46 1.20 -12.81 -15.07
C ALA A 46 1.97 -14.03 -14.55
N LEU A 47 1.42 -14.77 -13.58
CA LEU A 47 2.05 -15.94 -12.97
C LEU A 47 1.70 -17.21 -13.76
N ILE A 48 2.62 -17.66 -14.61
CA ILE A 48 2.41 -18.83 -15.49
C ILE A 48 2.68 -20.16 -14.79
N ASN A 49 3.55 -20.16 -13.79
CA ASN A 49 3.82 -21.34 -12.98
C ASN A 49 3.97 -20.96 -11.50
N PRO A 50 3.01 -21.30 -10.63
CA PRO A 50 3.03 -20.94 -9.23
C PRO A 50 4.04 -21.74 -8.40
N GLU A 51 4.43 -22.94 -8.83
CA GLU A 51 5.39 -23.78 -8.10
C GLU A 51 6.83 -23.29 -8.30
N THR A 52 7.14 -22.80 -9.50
CA THR A 52 8.49 -22.32 -9.86
C THR A 52 8.63 -20.81 -9.82
N GLY A 53 7.52 -20.07 -9.70
CA GLY A 53 7.51 -18.61 -9.80
C GLY A 53 7.69 -18.09 -11.22
N GLY A 54 7.38 -18.89 -12.23
CA GLY A 54 7.49 -18.48 -13.63
C GLY A 54 6.53 -17.31 -13.95
N ILE A 55 7.07 -16.23 -14.51
CA ILE A 55 6.31 -15.02 -14.89
C ILE A 55 6.35 -14.82 -16.40
N ALA A 56 5.22 -14.46 -17.00
CA ALA A 56 5.13 -14.23 -18.44
C ALA A 56 6.11 -13.13 -18.90
N GLY A 57 6.94 -13.45 -19.91
CA GLY A 57 7.91 -12.51 -20.48
C GLY A 57 9.17 -12.28 -19.64
N PHE A 58 9.33 -12.98 -18.51
CA PHE A 58 10.55 -12.95 -17.72
C PHE A 58 11.40 -14.19 -18.02
N SER A 59 12.62 -13.98 -18.51
CA SER A 59 13.65 -15.01 -18.61
C SER A 59 14.70 -14.72 -17.54
N PRO A 60 14.88 -15.57 -16.51
CA PRO A 60 16.06 -15.47 -15.68
C PRO A 60 17.26 -15.80 -16.60
N GLY A 61 18.17 -14.84 -16.75
CA GLY A 61 19.43 -15.05 -17.48
C GLY A 61 20.33 -16.04 -16.78
#